data_AF-A0A3D3RIH7-F1
#
_entry.id   AF-A0A3D3RIH7-F1
#
_cell.length_a   1.000
_cell.length_b   1.000
_cell.length_c   1.000
_cell.angle_alpha   90.00
_cell.angle_beta   90.00
_cell.angle_gamma   90.00
#
_symmetry.space_group_name_H-M   'P 1'
#
loop_
_entity.id
_entity.type
_entity.pdbx_description
1 polymer ?
#
loop_
_entity_poly.entity_id
_entity_poly.type
_entity_poly.pdbx_seq_one_letter_code
_entity_poly.pdbx_strand_id
1 'polypeptide(L)' 'MIHVKNLHKHFGKLKVLNGIDIHIKKGECVCVIGPSGSGKSTFLRCLN' A
#
# COMPACT_ATOMS: atom_id res chain seq x y z
N MET A 1 11.46 -3.13 9.45
CA MET A 1 10.61 -4.31 9.18
C MET A 1 9.19 -3.76 9.08
N ILE A 2 8.50 -4.01 7.98
CA ILE A 2 7.14 -3.52 7.73
C ILE A 2 6.24 -4.74 7.51
N HIS A 3 5.12 -4.80 8.22
CA HIS A 3 4.13 -5.87 8.06
C HIS A 3 2.73 -5.24 7.96
N VAL A 4 2.11 -5.39 6.79
CA VAL A 4 0.77 -4.90 6.50
C VAL A 4 -0.13 -6.11 6.30
N LYS A 5 -1.30 -6.10 6.95
CA LYS A 5 -2.28 -7.16 6.82
C LYS A 5 -3.64 -6.57 6.44
N ASN A 6 -4.23 -7.07 5.36
CA ASN A 6 -5.55 -6.71 4.86
C ASN A 6 -5.82 -5.19 4.86
N LEU A 7 -4.92 -4.39 4.30
CA LEU A 7 -5.06 -2.93 4.28
C LEU A 7 -6.12 -2.48 3.27
N HIS A 8 -7.13 -1.75 3.75
CA HIS A 8 -8.12 -1.05 2.93
C HIS A 8 -8.02 0.45 3.13
N LYS A 9 -8.26 1.23 2.07
CA LYS A 9 -8.35 2.69 2.18
C LYS A 9 -9.39 3.21 1.21
N HIS A 10 -10.24 4.08 1.74
CA HIS A 10 -11.29 4.76 1.01
C HIS A 10 -11.15 6.28 1.16
N PHE A 11 -11.58 7.01 0.14
CA PHE A 11 -11.83 8.44 0.20
C PHE A 11 -13.30 8.66 -0.19
N GLY A 12 -14.16 8.87 0.81
CA GLY A 12 -15.60 8.80 0.62
C GLY A 12 -16.02 7.44 0.07
N LYS A 13 -16.73 7.43 -1.06
CA LYS A 13 -17.18 6.19 -1.75
C LYS A 13 -16.08 5.53 -2.60
N LEU A 14 -14.96 6.22 -2.86
CA LEU A 14 -13.89 5.67 -3.70
C LEU A 14 -13.03 4.71 -2.89
N LYS A 15 -13.00 3.43 -3.31
CA LYS A 15 -12.10 2.42 -2.79
C LYS A 15 -10.76 2.49 -3.51
N VAL A 16 -9.71 2.90 -2.80
CA VAL A 16 -8.36 3.07 -3.37
C VAL A 16 -7.46 1.88 -3.08
N LEU A 17 -7.51 1.34 -1.86
CA LEU A 17 -6.82 0.09 -1.51
C LEU A 17 -7.87 -0.95 -1.10
N ASN A 18 -7.74 -2.17 -1.60
CA ASN A 18 -8.75 -3.23 -1.48
C ASN A 18 -8.16 -4.53 -0.92
N GLY A 19 -7.56 -4.47 0.28
CA GLY A 19 -6.99 -5.65 0.94
C GLY A 19 -5.60 -5.94 0.42
N ILE A 20 -4.62 -5.23 0.97
CA ILE A 20 -3.20 -5.45 0.68
C ILE A 20 -2.54 -6.14 1.86
N ASP A 21 -1.86 -7.25 1.59
CA ASP A 21 -0.98 -7.95 2.52
C ASP A 21 0.47 -7.82 2.03
N ILE A 22 1.37 -7.33 2.87
CA ILE A 22 2.80 -7.23 2.54
C ILE A 22 3.68 -7.47 3.76
N HIS A 23 4.83 -8.08 3.55
CA HIS A 23 5.87 -8.22 4.55
C HIS A 23 7.20 -7.81 3.93
N ILE A 24 7.82 -6.76 4.46
CA ILE A 24 9.11 -6.23 4.03
C ILE A 24 10.11 -6.39 5.17
N LYS A 25 11.17 -7.16 4.89
CA LYS A 25 12.24 -7.45 5.85
C LYS A 25 13.22 -6.28 5.93
N LYS A 26 14.02 -6.25 7.01
CA LYS A 26 15.07 -5.23 7.17
C LYS A 26 16.13 -5.41 6.08
N GLY A 27 16.48 -4.33 5.38
CA GLY A 27 17.48 -4.32 4.32
C GLY A 27 16.93 -4.56 2.91
N GLU A 28 15.64 -4.84 2.76
CA GLU A 28 15.02 -4.97 1.43
C GLU A 28 14.82 -3.60 0.77
N CYS A 29 15.17 -3.50 -0.51
CA CYS A 29 14.85 -2.37 -1.37
C CYS A 29 13.63 -2.74 -2.22
N VAL A 30 12.51 -2.06 -2.02
CA VAL A 30 11.22 -2.38 -2.64
C VAL A 30 10.73 -1.19 -3.46
N CYS A 31 10.26 -1.45 -4.68
CA CYS A 31 9.63 -0.45 -5.55
C CYS A 31 8.15 -0.79 -5.75
N VAL A 32 7.29 0.23 -5.77
CA VAL A 32 5.85 0.08 -6.05
C VAL A 32 5.54 0.72 -7.41
N ILE A 33 5.14 -0.10 -8.37
CA ILE A 33 4.84 0.31 -9.76
C ILE A 33 3.36 0.08 -10.14
N GLY A 34 2.91 0.70 -11.22
CA GLY A 34 1.54 0.52 -11.74
C GLY A 34 0.94 1.80 -12.35
N PRO A 35 -0.22 1.70 -13.03
CA PRO A 35 -0.85 2.81 -13.74
C PRO A 35 -1.30 3.94 -12.80
N SER A 36 -1.58 5.13 -13.34
CA SER A 36 -2.14 6.23 -12.54
C SER A 36 -3.44 5.81 -11.85
N GLY A 37 -3.65 6.27 -10.61
CA GLY A 37 -4.83 5.92 -9.81
C GLY A 37 -4.79 4.55 -9.10
N SER A 38 -3.79 3.70 -9.34
CA SER A 38 -3.70 2.36 -8.73
C SER A 38 -3.43 2.32 -7.21
N GLY A 39 -3.36 3.47 -6.53
CA GLY A 39 -3.19 3.54 -5.08
C GLY A 39 -1.75 3.55 -4.57
N LYS A 40 -0.71 3.60 -5.42
CA LYS A 40 0.72 3.54 -5.02
C LYS A 40 1.10 4.55 -3.92
N SER A 41 0.88 5.84 -4.17
CA SER A 41 1.20 6.89 -3.18
C SER A 41 0.31 6.79 -1.94
N THR A 42 -0.93 6.33 -2.09
CA THR A 42 -1.83 6.08 -0.95
C THR A 42 -1.29 4.94 -0.09
N PHE A 43 -0.83 3.85 -0.69
CA PHE A 43 -0.20 2.73 0.00
C PHE A 43 1.08 3.17 0.74
N LEU A 44 2.01 3.85 0.06
CA LEU A 44 3.25 4.33 0.69
C LEU A 44 2.98 5.29 1.87
N ARG A 45 1.95 6.15 1.77
CA ARG A 45 1.53 7.04 2.87
C ARG A 45 0.94 6.30 4.07
N CYS A 46 0.48 5.05 3.90
CA CYS A 46 0.03 4.21 5.01
C CYS A 46 1.19 3.48 5.73
N LEU A 47 2.43 3.58 5.24
CA LEU A 47 3.59 2.90 5.81
C LEU A 47 4.41 3.76 6.80
N ASN A 48 4.02 5.03 7.01
CA ASN A 48 4.63 5.92 7.99
C ASN A 48 4.18 5.61 9.42
#